data_AF-A0A0U9H7V0-F1
#
_entry.id   AF-A0A0U9H7V0-F1
#
_cell.length_a   1.000
_cell.length_b   1.000
_cell.length_c   1.000
_cell.angle_alpha   90.00
_cell.angle_beta   90.00
_cell.angle_gamma   90.00
#
_symmetry.space_group_name_H-M   'P 1'
#
loop_
_entity.id
_entity.type
_entity.pdbx_description
1 polymer ?
#
loop_
_entity_poly.entity_id
_entity_poly.type
_entity_poly.pdbx_seq_one_letter_code
_entity_poly.pdbx_strand_id
1 'polypeptide(L)'
;MPNEGLQLLQQKKREESIERVSWALQYLKDLEGAHCRITAVKLADIAGLSRAALYKPHLRVLWDNNWSKSEKERKAKKESEHYNQEKQQLEKEIIHLEKKLQKGDNQVTRLTKLVEKEKARANVYHGDYEELKEKHQRLLLHNLRLLRKLHILGIDTSDLTDQSLYGEEDID
;
A
#
# COMPACT_ATOMS: atom_id res chain seq x y z
N MET A 1 -7.94 -34.11 -13.51
CA MET A 1 -6.85 -34.92 -12.92
C MET A 1 -5.79 -35.10 -13.99
N PRO A 2 -4.55 -34.60 -13.80
CA PRO A 2 -3.45 -34.93 -14.69
C PRO A 2 -3.23 -36.45 -14.69
N ASN A 3 -2.97 -37.04 -15.85
CA ASN A 3 -2.85 -38.48 -16.00
C ASN A 3 -1.50 -38.96 -15.46
N GLU A 4 -1.45 -39.29 -14.17
CA GLU A 4 -0.23 -39.64 -13.41
C GLU A 4 0.58 -40.78 -14.05
N GLY A 5 -0.11 -41.77 -14.64
CA GLY A 5 0.55 -42.87 -15.35
C GLY A 5 1.36 -42.43 -16.57
N LEU A 6 0.88 -41.43 -17.32
CA LEU A 6 1.62 -40.85 -18.44
C LEU A 6 2.84 -40.04 -17.96
N GLN A 7 2.72 -39.35 -16.83
CA GLN A 7 3.84 -38.59 -16.26
C GLN A 7 4.98 -39.53 -15.83
N LEU A 8 4.65 -40.62 -15.15
CA LEU A 8 5.64 -41.64 -14.74
C LEU A 8 6.32 -42.29 -15.93
N LEU A 9 5.58 -42.63 -16.98
CA LEU A 9 6.14 -43.22 -18.19
C LEU A 9 7.09 -42.24 -18.89
N GLN A 10 6.72 -40.95 -18.95
CA GLN A 10 7.58 -39.91 -19.52
C GLN A 10 8.83 -39.64 -18.67
N GLN A 11 8.75 -39.74 -17.35
CA GLN A 11 9.92 -39.61 -16.47
C GLN A 11 10.88 -40.77 -16.67
N LYS A 12 10.39 -42.02 -16.64
CA LYS A 12 11.20 -43.21 -16.93
C LYS A 12 11.92 -43.11 -18.28
N LYS A 13 11.21 -42.69 -19.33
CA LYS A 13 11.82 -42.48 -20.66
C LYS A 13 12.90 -41.40 -20.65
N ARG A 14 12.76 -40.35 -19.85
CA ARG A 14 13.79 -39.31 -19.69
C ARG A 14 15.01 -39.85 -18.97
N GLU A 15 14.82 -40.61 -17.89
CA GLU A 15 15.89 -41.25 -17.13
C GLU A 15 16.68 -42.22 -17.99
N GLU A 16 16.00 -43.13 -18.71
CA GLU A 16 16.61 -44.04 -19.69
C GLU A 16 17.46 -43.28 -20.73
N SER A 17 16.98 -42.12 -21.19
CA SER A 17 17.69 -41.31 -22.18
C SER A 17 18.93 -40.63 -21.56
N ILE A 18 18.82 -40.17 -20.31
CA ILE A 18 19.93 -39.56 -19.55
C ILE A 18 21.03 -40.60 -19.33
N GLU A 19 20.67 -41.81 -18.89
CA GLU A 19 21.60 -42.91 -18.64
C GLU A 19 22.40 -43.28 -19.89
N ARG A 20 21.72 -43.43 -21.04
CA ARG A 20 22.38 -43.72 -22.33
C ARG A 20 23.37 -42.64 -22.73
N VAL A 21 23.01 -41.38 -22.54
CA VAL A 21 23.91 -40.25 -22.86
C VAL A 21 25.07 -40.19 -21.87
N SER A 22 24.84 -40.41 -20.57
CA SER A 22 25.92 -40.43 -19.58
C SER A 22 26.90 -41.58 -19.82
N TRP A 23 26.40 -42.75 -20.20
CA TRP A 23 27.23 -43.89 -20.56
C TRP A 23 28.04 -43.60 -21.82
N ALA A 24 27.41 -43.07 -22.88
CA ALA A 24 28.12 -42.69 -24.10
C ALA A 24 29.20 -41.62 -23.85
N LEU A 25 28.96 -40.69 -22.92
CA LEU A 25 29.95 -39.70 -22.50
C LEU A 25 31.14 -40.32 -21.75
N GLN A 26 30.89 -41.27 -20.85
CA GLN A 26 31.95 -42.01 -20.14
C GLN A 26 32.76 -42.84 -21.13
N TYR A 27 32.10 -43.62 -21.97
CA TYR A 27 32.74 -44.44 -22.99
C TYR A 27 33.64 -43.62 -23.94
N LEU A 28 33.18 -42.46 -24.39
CA LEU A 28 34.00 -41.55 -25.20
C LEU A 28 35.22 -41.01 -24.45
N LYS A 29 35.11 -40.74 -23.14
CA LYS A 29 36.23 -40.30 -22.31
C LYS A 29 37.23 -41.41 -22.05
N ASP A 30 36.76 -42.65 -21.91
CA ASP A 30 37.63 -43.81 -21.70
C ASP A 30 38.45 -44.13 -22.96
N LEU A 31 37.88 -43.89 -24.14
CA LEU A 31 38.56 -44.10 -25.43
C LEU A 31 39.48 -42.95 -25.86
N GLU A 32 38.98 -41.70 -25.83
CA GLU A 32 39.70 -40.53 -26.38
C GLU A 32 40.40 -39.68 -25.30
N GLY A 33 40.24 -40.04 -24.02
CA GLY A 33 40.81 -39.33 -22.87
C GLY A 33 39.93 -38.20 -22.32
N ALA A 34 40.39 -37.59 -21.21
CA ALA A 34 39.61 -36.63 -20.42
C ALA A 34 39.21 -35.33 -21.16
N HIS A 35 39.93 -34.96 -22.23
CA HIS A 35 39.69 -33.74 -23.02
C HIS A 35 39.06 -34.00 -24.40
N CYS A 36 38.39 -35.15 -24.55
CA CYS A 36 37.65 -35.50 -25.76
C CYS A 36 36.71 -34.36 -26.21
N ARG A 37 36.78 -33.99 -27.50
CA ARG A 37 35.83 -33.06 -28.12
C ARG A 37 34.53 -33.80 -28.43
N ILE A 38 33.60 -33.72 -27.48
CA ILE A 38 32.27 -34.31 -27.61
C ILE A 38 31.45 -33.51 -28.64
N THR A 39 30.96 -34.20 -29.66
CA THR A 39 30.05 -33.63 -30.67
C THR A 39 28.75 -34.42 -30.71
N ALA A 40 27.66 -33.76 -31.11
CA ALA A 40 26.34 -34.39 -31.19
C ALA A 40 26.30 -35.60 -32.15
N VAL A 41 27.18 -35.63 -33.17
CA VAL A 41 27.29 -36.75 -34.12
C VAL A 41 27.84 -37.98 -33.41
N LYS A 42 29.02 -37.85 -32.78
CA LYS A 42 29.65 -38.94 -32.00
C LYS A 42 28.72 -39.50 -30.91
N LEU A 43 28.01 -38.62 -30.21
CA LEU A 43 27.06 -39.04 -29.18
C LEU A 43 25.84 -39.75 -29.75
N ALA A 44 25.34 -39.35 -30.92
CA ALA A 44 24.19 -40.00 -31.55
C ALA A 44 24.53 -41.43 -31.97
N ASP A 45 25.72 -41.63 -32.52
CA ASP A 45 26.20 -42.93 -32.99
C ASP A 45 26.35 -43.93 -31.84
N ILE A 46 26.84 -43.48 -30.68
CA ILE A 46 27.10 -44.35 -29.52
C ILE A 46 25.87 -44.53 -28.64
N ALA A 47 25.09 -43.47 -28.39
CA ALA A 47 23.92 -43.54 -27.52
C ALA A 47 22.67 -44.15 -28.21
N GLY A 48 22.72 -44.33 -29.53
CA GLY A 48 21.58 -44.81 -30.34
C GLY A 48 20.38 -43.86 -30.30
N LEU A 49 20.63 -42.56 -30.11
CA LEU A 49 19.62 -41.51 -30.01
C LEU A 49 19.71 -40.59 -31.23
N SER A 50 18.56 -40.06 -31.67
CA SER A 50 18.55 -39.10 -32.77
C SER A 50 19.25 -37.80 -32.37
N ARG A 51 19.89 -37.15 -33.33
CA ARG A 51 20.52 -35.84 -33.13
C ARG A 51 19.54 -34.81 -32.55
N ALA A 52 18.28 -34.85 -32.97
CA ALA A 52 17.21 -33.99 -32.45
C ALA A 52 16.89 -34.28 -30.97
N ALA A 53 16.96 -35.54 -30.54
CA ALA A 53 16.77 -35.90 -29.14
C ALA A 53 17.87 -35.31 -28.25
N LEU A 54 19.13 -35.34 -28.70
CA LEU A 54 20.28 -34.79 -27.96
C LEU A 54 20.22 -33.27 -27.73
N TYR A 55 19.50 -32.54 -28.59
CA TYR A 55 19.28 -31.09 -28.44
C TYR A 55 18.13 -30.75 -27.47
N LYS A 56 17.39 -31.74 -26.96
CA LYS A 56 16.39 -31.48 -25.92
C LYS A 56 17.08 -30.96 -24.65
N PRO A 57 16.45 -30.04 -23.89
CA PRO A 57 17.11 -29.35 -22.78
C PRO A 57 17.73 -30.27 -21.71
N HIS A 58 17.04 -31.34 -21.35
CA HIS A 58 17.48 -32.28 -20.30
C HIS A 58 18.70 -33.12 -20.69
N LEU A 59 18.93 -33.36 -21.99
CA LEU A 59 20.12 -34.06 -22.47
C LEU A 59 21.23 -33.09 -22.86
N ARG A 60 20.87 -31.95 -23.44
CA ARG A 60 21.82 -30.94 -23.91
C ARG A 60 22.68 -30.37 -22.78
N VAL A 61 22.13 -30.23 -21.58
CA VAL A 61 22.86 -29.81 -20.36
C VAL A 61 24.02 -30.75 -20.00
N LEU A 62 23.94 -32.03 -20.35
CA LEU A 62 24.94 -33.04 -19.97
C LEU A 62 26.23 -32.95 -20.80
N TRP A 63 26.17 -32.42 -22.02
CA TRP A 63 27.30 -32.47 -22.96
C TRP A 63 27.66 -31.11 -23.60
N ASP A 64 26.72 -30.16 -23.68
CA ASP A 64 26.95 -28.83 -24.25
C ASP A 64 27.20 -27.81 -23.12
N ASN A 65 28.48 -27.61 -22.76
CA ASN A 65 28.89 -26.66 -21.73
C ASN A 65 28.49 -25.21 -22.06
N ASN A 66 28.39 -24.84 -23.34
CA ASN A 66 28.03 -23.49 -23.76
C ASN A 66 26.53 -23.23 -23.59
N TRP A 67 25.71 -24.26 -23.79
CA TRP A 67 24.27 -24.20 -23.50
C TRP A 67 23.99 -23.92 -22.02
N SER A 68 24.67 -24.62 -21.12
CA SER A 68 24.50 -24.43 -19.67
C SER A 68 24.89 -23.01 -19.20
N LYS A 69 25.91 -22.40 -19.81
CA LYS A 69 26.27 -20.99 -19.54
C LYS A 69 25.21 -20.03 -20.08
N SER A 70 24.82 -20.20 -21.34
CA SER A 70 23.83 -19.35 -22.00
C SER A 70 22.46 -19.38 -21.32
N GLU A 71 22.04 -20.56 -20.82
CA GLU A 71 20.76 -20.72 -20.13
C GLU A 71 20.77 -20.05 -18.75
N LYS A 72 21.89 -20.14 -18.01
CA LYS A 72 22.06 -19.42 -16.74
C LYS A 72 22.02 -17.91 -16.95
N GLU A 73 22.70 -17.40 -17.97
CA GLU A 73 22.68 -15.97 -18.32
C GLU A 73 21.27 -15.49 -18.71
N ARG A 74 20.53 -16.29 -19.49
CA ARG A 74 19.14 -15.97 -19.86
C ARG A 74 18.22 -15.93 -18.65
N LYS A 75 18.36 -16.88 -17.72
CA LYS A 75 17.58 -16.89 -16.48
C LYS A 75 17.91 -15.68 -15.60
N ALA A 76 19.19 -15.39 -15.41
CA ALA A 76 19.64 -14.22 -14.65
C ALA A 76 19.12 -12.90 -15.25
N LYS A 77 19.10 -12.77 -16.59
CA LYS A 77 18.51 -11.60 -17.26
C LYS A 77 17.00 -11.48 -17.01
N LYS A 78 16.26 -12.58 -17.16
CA LYS A 78 14.81 -12.58 -16.88
C LYS A 78 14.49 -12.25 -15.43
N GLU A 79 15.25 -12.81 -14.50
CA GLU A 79 15.13 -12.50 -13.07
C GLU A 79 15.43 -11.01 -12.81
N SER A 80 16.52 -10.48 -13.39
CA SER A 80 16.85 -9.06 -13.28
C SER A 80 15.77 -8.15 -13.88
N GLU A 81 15.18 -8.52 -15.01
CA GLU A 81 14.08 -7.77 -15.63
C GLU A 81 12.83 -7.78 -14.74
N HIS A 82 12.50 -8.94 -14.15
CA HIS A 82 11.40 -9.07 -13.20
C HIS A 82 11.61 -8.17 -11.97
N TYR A 83 12.78 -8.26 -11.32
CA TYR A 83 13.10 -7.43 -10.15
C TYR A 83 13.11 -5.93 -10.48
N ASN A 84 13.56 -5.55 -11.68
CA ASN A 84 13.50 -4.16 -12.12
C ASN A 84 12.06 -3.67 -12.32
N GLN A 85 11.18 -4.49 -12.86
CA GLN A 85 9.76 -4.14 -13.00
C GLN A 85 9.09 -3.99 -11.63
N GLU A 86 9.34 -4.92 -10.72
CA GLU A 86 8.82 -4.87 -9.34
C GLU A 86 9.33 -3.64 -8.60
N LYS A 87 10.63 -3.33 -8.71
CA LYS A 87 11.22 -2.11 -8.15
C LYS A 87 10.54 -0.84 -8.68
N GLN A 88 10.31 -0.76 -9.99
CA GLN A 88 9.61 0.39 -10.59
C GLN A 88 8.16 0.52 -10.13
N GLN A 89 7.48 -0.60 -9.87
CA GLN A 89 6.12 -0.58 -9.32
C GLN A 89 6.12 -0.06 -7.88
N LEU A 90 7.03 -0.57 -7.05
CA LEU A 90 7.20 -0.12 -5.67
C LEU A 90 7.56 1.38 -5.60
N GLU A 91 8.46 1.86 -6.46
CA GLU A 91 8.80 3.28 -6.54
C GLU A 91 7.56 4.15 -6.87
N LYS A 92 6.70 3.71 -7.79
CA LYS A 92 5.45 4.41 -8.11
C LYS A 92 4.47 4.41 -6.94
N GLU A 93 4.38 3.31 -6.22
CA GLU A 93 3.54 3.20 -5.02
C GLU A 93 4.01 4.13 -3.91
N ILE A 94 5.33 4.18 -3.67
CA ILE A 94 5.93 5.11 -2.69
C ILE A 94 5.56 6.55 -3.05
N ILE A 95 5.79 6.98 -4.30
CA ILE A 95 5.45 8.34 -4.75
C ILE A 95 3.95 8.64 -4.58
N HIS A 96 3.08 7.66 -4.83
CA HIS A 96 1.64 7.83 -4.66
C HIS A 96 1.24 7.98 -3.19
N LEU A 97 1.85 7.17 -2.32
CA LEU A 97 1.62 7.22 -0.87
C LEU A 97 2.14 8.54 -0.28
N GLU A 98 3.32 9.01 -0.68
CA GLU A 98 3.86 10.31 -0.27
C GLU A 98 2.91 11.45 -0.64
N LYS A 99 2.36 11.44 -1.86
CA LYS A 99 1.37 12.45 -2.28
C LYS A 99 0.09 12.40 -1.45
N LYS A 100 -0.38 11.21 -1.08
CA LYS A 100 -1.56 11.05 -0.20
C LYS A 100 -1.27 11.56 1.20
N LEU A 101 -0.10 11.24 1.74
CA LEU A 101 0.36 11.72 3.04
C LEU A 101 0.40 13.25 3.07
N GLN A 102 1.04 13.86 2.08
CA GLN A 102 1.13 15.32 1.97
C GLN A 102 -0.25 16.00 1.90
N LYS A 103 -1.21 15.40 1.18
CA LYS A 103 -2.60 15.90 1.16
C LYS A 103 -3.26 15.81 2.53
N GLY A 104 -3.05 14.71 3.25
CA GLY A 104 -3.52 14.53 4.62
C GLY A 104 -2.94 15.58 5.57
N ASP A 105 -1.63 15.80 5.53
CA ASP A 105 -0.95 16.80 6.37
C ASP A 105 -1.45 18.22 6.09
N ASN A 106 -1.65 18.57 4.81
CA ASN A 106 -2.23 19.86 4.43
C ASN A 106 -3.66 20.04 4.94
N GLN A 107 -4.46 18.97 4.96
CA GLN A 107 -5.81 19.02 5.51
C GLN A 107 -5.79 19.17 7.03
N VAL A 108 -4.93 18.44 7.73
CA VAL A 108 -4.74 18.55 9.19
C VAL A 108 -4.28 19.96 9.57
N THR A 109 -3.28 20.51 8.90
CA THR A 109 -2.80 21.88 9.16
C THR A 109 -3.85 22.95 8.86
N ARG A 110 -4.72 22.74 7.86
CA ARG A 110 -5.85 23.64 7.60
C ARG A 110 -6.90 23.56 8.70
N LEU A 111 -7.29 22.35 9.10
CA LEU A 111 -8.33 22.15 10.12
C LEU A 111 -7.88 22.63 11.49
N THR A 112 -6.63 22.39 11.87
CA THR A 112 -6.05 22.90 13.12
C THR A 112 -6.11 24.42 13.20
N LYS A 113 -5.70 25.13 12.13
CA LYS A 113 -5.83 26.60 12.04
C LYS A 113 -7.27 27.09 12.15
N LEU A 114 -8.24 26.36 11.58
CA LEU A 114 -9.66 26.71 11.71
C LEU A 114 -10.14 26.53 13.14
N VAL A 115 -9.78 25.43 13.79
CA VAL A 115 -10.12 25.17 15.19
C VAL A 115 -9.52 26.23 16.12
N GLU A 116 -8.27 26.64 15.90
CA GLU A 116 -7.65 27.72 16.68
C GLU A 116 -8.41 29.05 16.52
N LYS A 117 -8.84 29.39 15.31
CA LYS A 117 -9.66 30.58 15.05
C LYS A 117 -11.01 30.51 15.74
N GLU A 118 -11.72 29.39 15.66
CA GLU A 118 -13.01 29.23 16.34
C GLU A 118 -12.86 29.28 17.86
N LYS A 119 -11.81 28.67 18.43
CA LYS A 119 -11.50 28.79 19.86
C LYS A 119 -11.24 30.24 20.27
N ALA A 120 -10.47 30.99 19.47
CA ALA A 120 -10.23 32.41 19.73
C ALA A 120 -11.53 33.22 19.71
N ARG A 121 -12.41 32.99 18.72
CA ARG A 121 -13.72 33.63 18.66
C ARG A 121 -14.60 33.27 19.85
N ALA A 122 -14.67 31.99 20.21
CA ALA A 122 -15.44 31.52 21.36
C ALA A 122 -14.99 32.19 22.66
N ASN A 123 -13.68 32.36 22.86
CA ASN A 123 -13.14 33.06 24.02
C ASN A 123 -13.55 34.55 24.07
N VAL A 124 -13.55 35.24 22.93
CA VAL A 124 -14.02 36.64 22.84
C VAL A 124 -15.51 36.72 23.17
N TYR A 125 -16.33 35.89 22.53
CA TYR A 125 -17.78 35.87 22.80
C TYR A 125 -18.10 35.52 24.25
N HIS A 126 -17.32 34.62 24.85
CA HIS A 126 -17.46 34.30 26.27
C HIS A 126 -17.19 35.51 27.15
N GLY A 127 -16.11 36.26 26.89
CA GLY A 127 -15.82 37.51 27.61
C GLY A 127 -16.91 38.56 27.45
N ASP A 128 -17.36 38.80 26.21
CA ASP A 128 -18.45 39.75 25.93
C ASP A 128 -19.74 39.38 26.67
N TYR A 129 -20.07 38.08 26.70
CA TYR A 129 -21.23 37.57 27.41
C TYR A 129 -21.11 37.77 28.92
N GLU A 130 -19.94 37.52 29.51
CA GLU A 130 -19.70 37.74 30.94
C GLU A 130 -19.82 39.23 31.30
N GLU A 131 -19.24 40.12 30.50
CA GLU A 131 -19.38 41.57 30.70
C GLU A 131 -20.84 42.03 30.62
N LEU A 132 -21.57 41.53 29.63
CA LEU A 132 -22.98 41.88 29.43
C LEU A 132 -23.83 41.38 30.61
N LYS A 133 -23.57 40.15 31.07
CA LYS A 133 -24.21 39.57 32.24
C LYS A 133 -23.96 40.41 33.49
N GLU A 134 -22.73 40.86 33.73
CA GLU A 134 -22.43 41.76 34.85
C GLU A 134 -23.17 43.10 34.74
N LYS A 135 -23.20 43.72 33.55
CA LYS A 135 -23.93 44.97 33.33
C LYS A 135 -25.42 44.82 33.63
N HIS A 136 -26.05 43.74 33.17
CA HIS A 136 -27.45 43.45 33.46
C HIS A 136 -27.70 43.18 34.95
N GLN A 137 -26.81 42.46 35.63
CA GLN A 137 -26.92 42.25 37.07
C GLN A 137 -26.85 43.57 37.85
N ARG A 138 -25.94 44.48 37.48
CA ARG A 138 -25.82 45.82 38.10
C ARG A 138 -27.08 46.66 37.86
N LEU A 139 -27.61 46.63 36.64
CA LEU A 139 -28.83 47.35 36.27
C LEU A 139 -30.06 46.81 36.99
N LEU A 140 -30.19 45.48 37.10
CA LEU A 140 -31.24 44.83 37.89
C LEU A 140 -31.18 45.27 39.36
N LEU A 141 -29.99 45.24 39.97
CA LEU A 141 -29.80 45.70 41.34
C LEU A 141 -30.20 47.17 41.51
N HIS A 142 -29.83 48.02 40.55
CA HIS A 142 -30.21 49.43 40.56
C HIS A 142 -31.73 49.62 40.49
N ASN A 143 -32.40 48.93 39.57
CA ASN A 143 -33.86 48.96 39.43
C ASN A 143 -34.56 48.47 40.69
N LEU A 144 -34.09 47.38 41.30
CA LEU A 144 -34.62 46.88 42.57
C LEU A 144 -34.47 47.90 43.71
N ARG A 145 -33.36 48.65 43.75
CA ARG A 145 -33.18 49.74 44.73
C ARG A 145 -34.16 50.88 44.49
N LEU A 146 -34.41 51.25 43.24
CA LEU A 146 -35.40 52.29 42.89
C LEU A 146 -36.82 51.85 43.25
N LEU A 147 -37.21 50.62 42.89
CA LEU A 147 -38.50 50.05 43.25
C LEU A 147 -38.73 50.07 44.77
N ARG A 148 -37.72 49.68 45.56
CA ARG A 148 -37.80 49.77 47.04
C ARG A 148 -38.03 51.20 47.52
N LYS A 149 -37.36 52.19 46.94
CA LYS A 149 -37.56 53.61 47.30
C LYS A 149 -38.96 54.10 46.95
N LEU A 150 -39.45 53.77 45.75
CA LEU A 150 -40.81 54.12 45.30
C LEU A 150 -41.87 53.49 46.21
N HIS A 151 -41.68 52.22 46.57
CA HIS A 151 -42.56 51.50 47.49
C HIS A 151 -42.60 52.16 48.88
N ILE A 152 -41.45 52.58 49.44
CA ILE A 152 -41.40 53.34 50.72
C ILE A 152 -42.17 54.66 50.62
N LEU A 153 -42.17 55.30 49.44
CA LEU A 153 -42.91 56.54 49.18
C LEU A 153 -44.41 56.30 48.90
N GLY A 154 -44.89 55.05 48.94
CA GLY A 154 -46.31 54.72 48.74
C GLY A 154 -46.78 54.80 47.29
N ILE A 155 -45.85 54.79 46.32
CA ILE A 155 -46.18 54.77 44.89
C ILE A 155 -46.41 53.30 44.48
N ASP A 156 -47.61 52.98 43.99
CA ASP A 156 -47.92 51.65 43.46
C ASP A 156 -47.15 51.40 42.16
N THR A 157 -46.30 50.37 42.18
CA THR A 157 -45.46 49.98 41.04
C THR A 157 -46.00 48.75 40.31
N SER A 158 -47.23 48.33 40.58
CA SER A 158 -47.92 47.20 39.93
C SER A 158 -48.02 47.35 38.41
N ASP A 159 -48.06 48.59 37.93
CA ASP A 159 -48.22 48.90 36.50
C ASP A 159 -46.89 48.83 35.73
N LEU A 160 -45.74 48.73 36.43
CA LEU A 160 -44.41 48.62 35.82
C LEU A 160 -44.02 47.18 35.46
N THR A 161 -44.77 46.19 35.96
CA THR A 161 -44.46 44.77 35.79
C THR A 161 -45.08 44.13 34.56
N ASP A 162 -45.97 44.82 33.85
CA ASP A 162 -46.69 44.24 32.71
C ASP A 162 -46.38 44.94 31.38
N GLN A 163 -46.14 44.09 30.35
CA GLN A 163 -45.99 44.37 28.91
C GLN A 163 -44.57 44.70 28.38
N SER A 164 -43.80 43.66 28.02
CA SER A 164 -42.95 43.61 26.80
C SER A 164 -41.98 42.41 26.67
N LEU A 165 -42.04 41.37 27.53
CA LEU A 165 -40.98 40.33 27.56
C LEU A 165 -41.30 39.00 26.87
N TYR A 166 -42.45 38.84 26.22
CA TYR A 166 -42.73 37.69 25.34
C TYR A 166 -43.40 38.17 24.05
N GLY A 167 -42.61 38.80 23.17
CA GLY A 167 -42.96 38.88 21.76
C GLY A 167 -42.67 37.51 21.15
N GLU A 168 -43.72 36.84 20.70
CA GLU A 168 -43.67 35.67 19.82
C GLU A 168 -42.73 35.96 18.63
N GLU A 169 -41.60 35.26 18.56
CA GLU A 169 -40.92 35.06 17.28
C GLU A 169 -41.33 33.67 16.78
N ASP A 170 -42.44 33.64 16.02
CA ASP A 170 -42.72 32.58 15.07
C ASP A 170 -41.58 32.54 14.04
N ILE A 171 -40.90 31.39 13.94
CA ILE A 171 -39.92 31.10 12.90
C ILE A 171 -40.57 30.10 11.95
N ASP A 172 -40.87 30.56 10.73
CA ASP A 172 -41.08 29.73 9.53
C ASP A 172 -39.75 29.15 9.01
#